data_AF-A0A4Y1ZE70-F1
#
_entry.id   AF-A0A4Y1ZE70-F1
#
_cell.length_a   1.000
_cell.length_b   1.000
_cell.length_c   1.000
_cell.angle_alpha   90.00
_cell.angle_beta   90.00
_cell.angle_gamma   90.00
#
_symmetry.space_group_name_H-M   'P 1'
#
loop_
_entity.id
_entity.type
_entity.pdbx_description
1 polymer ?
#
loop_
_entity_poly.entity_id
_entity_poly.type
_entity_poly.pdbx_seq_one_letter_code
_entity_poly.pdbx_strand_id
1 'polypeptide(L)' 'MKAKSAILVDFNSGQILYEKDADHVYPPASMTKIMTEYLVMQALHSKKLTWDTPVSISDYTYKISQIDPFPMFH' A
#
# COMPACT_ATOMS: atom_id res chain seq x y z
N MET A 1 24.73 2.80 -2.51
CA MET A 1 23.28 3.09 -2.55
C MET A 1 23.04 4.58 -2.42
N LYS A 2 22.33 5.21 -3.37
CA LYS A 2 21.85 6.58 -3.23
C LYS A 2 20.35 6.55 -2.89
N ALA A 3 20.04 6.51 -1.59
CA ALA A 3 18.70 6.63 -1.05
C ALA A 3 18.75 7.56 0.18
N LYS A 4 17.68 8.31 0.47
CA LYS A 4 17.57 9.13 1.69
C LYS A 4 17.53 8.23 2.92
N SER A 5 16.67 7.21 2.87
CA SER A 5 16.53 6.19 3.91
C SER A 5 16.39 4.78 3.33
N ALA A 6 16.71 3.77 4.13
CA ALA A 6 16.58 2.35 3.80
C ALA A 6 16.53 1.48 5.07
N ILE A 7 15.87 0.32 4.97
CA ILE A 7 15.90 -0.73 5.98
C ILE A 7 15.91 -2.09 5.28
N LEU A 8 16.68 -3.04 5.81
CA LEU A 8 16.73 -4.44 5.38
C LEU A 8 16.52 -5.32 6.61
N VAL A 9 15.52 -6.18 6.55
CA VAL A 9 15.11 -7.04 7.65
C VAL A 9 15.09 -8.48 7.17
N ASP A 10 15.66 -9.40 7.94
CA ASP A 10 15.47 -10.83 7.75
C ASP A 10 14.02 -11.20 8.10
N PHE A 11 13.31 -11.83 7.16
CA PHE A 11 11.88 -12.10 7.29
C PHE A 11 11.54 -13.07 8.43
N ASN A 12 12.39 -14.06 8.70
CA ASN A 12 12.09 -15.12 9.67
C ASN A 12 12.37 -14.69 11.10
N SER A 13 13.50 -14.01 11.32
CA SER A 13 13.97 -13.61 12.65
C SER A 13 13.54 -12.19 13.04
N GLY A 14 13.17 -11.35 12.07
CA GLY A 14 12.97 -9.92 12.28
C GLY A 14 14.28 -9.15 12.51
N GLN A 15 15.44 -9.78 12.30
CA GLN A 15 16.73 -9.13 12.48
C GLN A 15 16.93 -8.02 11.45
N ILE A 16 17.26 -6.82 11.92
CA ILE A 16 17.70 -5.72 11.05
C ILE A 16 19.12 -6.03 10.58
N LEU A 17 19.29 -6.27 9.28
CA LEU A 17 20.59 -6.53 8.65
C LEU A 17 21.27 -5.24 8.21
N TYR A 18 20.47 -4.19 7.93
CA TYR A 18 20.95 -2.87 7.56
C TYR A 18 19.85 -1.82 7.78
N GLU A 19 20.25 -0.63 8.21
CA GLU A 19 19.37 0.53 8.34
C GLU A 19 20.10 1.83 7.98
N LYS A 20 19.36 2.79 7.45
CA LYS A 20 19.81 4.15 7.17
C LYS A 20 18.62 5.08 7.34
N ASP A 21 18.65 5.94 8.37
CA ASP A 21 17.61 6.96 8.63
C ASP A 21 16.17 6.37 8.53
N ALA A 22 16.00 5.14 9.06
CA ALA A 22 14.80 4.33 8.84
C ALA A 22 13.56 4.85 9.59
N ASP A 23 13.77 5.54 10.71
CA ASP A 23 12.69 6.10 11.55
C ASP A 23 12.23 7.49 11.11
N HIS A 24 12.87 8.08 10.09
CA HIS A 24 12.45 9.37 9.58
C HIS A 24 11.11 9.25 8.83
N VAL A 25 10.17 10.13 9.16
CA VAL A 25 8.82 10.10 8.59
C VAL A 25 8.83 10.70 7.17
N TYR A 26 8.61 9.85 6.17
CA TYR A 26 8.39 10.27 4.79
C TYR A 26 6.93 10.06 4.37
N PRO A 27 6.39 10.88 3.46
CA PRO A 27 5.14 10.57 2.78
C PRO A 27 5.26 9.22 2.04
N PRO A 28 4.44 8.20 2.38
CA PRO A 28 4.57 6.85 1.82
C PRO A 28 4.13 6.76 0.35
N ALA A 29 3.43 7.77 -0.18
CA ALA A 29 2.87 7.80 -1.53
C ALA A 29 2.16 6.48 -1.88
N SER A 30 2.55 5.79 -2.95
CA SER A 30 1.95 4.50 -3.33
C SER A 30 2.16 3.38 -2.31
N MET A 31 3.14 3.46 -1.40
CA MET A 31 3.35 2.43 -0.37
C MET A 31 2.19 2.35 0.63
N THR A 32 1.35 3.39 0.75
CA THR A 32 0.11 3.33 1.55
C THR A 32 -0.81 2.17 1.13
N LYS A 33 -0.75 1.76 -0.15
CA LYS A 33 -1.57 0.65 -0.67
C LYS A 33 -1.31 -0.68 0.06
N ILE A 34 -0.12 -0.88 0.62
CA ILE A 34 0.23 -2.07 1.42
C ILE A 34 -0.70 -2.19 2.65
N MET A 35 -1.00 -1.07 3.31
CA MET A 35 -1.93 -1.09 4.45
C MET A 35 -3.37 -1.40 4.00
N THR A 36 -3.78 -0.86 2.84
CA THR A 36 -5.10 -1.17 2.26
C THR A 36 -5.22 -2.66 1.97
N GLU A 37 -4.24 -3.25 1.30
CA GLU A 37 -4.20 -4.69 1.03
C GLU A 37 -4.22 -5.52 2.31
N TYR A 38 -3.45 -5.14 3.34
CA TYR A 38 -3.45 -5.80 4.64
C TYR A 38 -4.85 -5.83 5.28
N LEU A 39 -5.57 -4.71 5.27
CA LEU A 39 -6.92 -4.62 5.82
C LEU A 39 -7.92 -5.48 5.05
N VAL A 40 -7.82 -5.54 3.72
CA VAL A 40 -8.66 -6.41 2.88
C VAL A 40 -8.37 -7.88 3.18
N MET A 41 -7.09 -8.28 3.27
CA MET A 41 -6.70 -9.64 3.65
C MET A 41 -7.22 -10.01 5.04
N GLN A 42 -7.13 -9.10 6.01
CA GLN A 42 -7.69 -9.32 7.35
C GLN A 42 -9.20 -9.52 7.31
N ALA A 43 -9.93 -8.76 6.49
CA ALA A 43 -11.38 -8.92 6.32
C ALA A 43 -11.74 -10.27 5.67
N LEU A 44 -10.95 -10.75 4.70
CA LEU A 44 -11.11 -12.08 4.10
C LEU A 44 -10.82 -13.19 5.12
N HIS A 45 -9.72 -13.10 5.86
CA HIS A 45 -9.34 -14.09 6.88
C HIS A 45 -10.36 -14.16 8.03
N SER A 46 -10.93 -13.02 8.42
CA SER A 46 -12.00 -12.95 9.41
C SER A 46 -13.39 -13.26 8.87
N LYS A 47 -13.51 -13.67 7.58
CA LYS A 47 -14.76 -14.00 6.88
C LYS A 47 -15.78 -12.86 6.86
N LYS A 48 -15.35 -11.61 7.03
CA LYS A 48 -16.18 -10.41 6.83
C LYS A 48 -16.43 -10.14 5.35
N LEU A 49 -15.49 -10.56 4.50
CA LEU A 49 -15.59 -10.56 3.05
C LEU A 49 -15.21 -11.94 2.53
N THR A 50 -15.63 -12.23 1.30
CA THR A 50 -15.17 -13.36 0.50
C THR A 50 -14.66 -12.83 -0.84
N TRP A 51 -13.89 -13.64 -1.56
CA TRP A 51 -13.42 -13.27 -2.90
C TRP A 51 -14.55 -13.00 -3.89
N ASP A 52 -15.69 -13.69 -3.70
CA ASP A 52 -16.89 -13.54 -4.51
C ASP A 52 -17.86 -12.47 -3.97
N THR A 53 -17.48 -11.72 -2.93
CA THR A 53 -18.35 -10.68 -2.38
C THR A 53 -18.55 -9.57 -3.42
N PRO A 54 -19.79 -9.33 -3.90
CA PRO A 54 -20.05 -8.25 -4.83
C PRO A 54 -19.87 -6.90 -4.12
N VAL A 55 -19.21 -5.96 -4.80
CA VAL A 55 -18.99 -4.59 -4.31
C VAL A 55 -19.67 -3.61 -5.26
N SER A 56 -20.53 -2.75 -4.73
CA SER A 56 -21.16 -1.68 -5.52
C SER A 56 -20.18 -0.54 -5.75
N ILE A 57 -20.04 -0.13 -7.01
CA ILE A 57 -19.24 1.03 -7.40
C ILE A 57 -20.13 2.26 -7.37
N SER A 58 -19.75 3.26 -6.56
CA SER A 58 -20.45 4.54 -6.52
C SER A 58 -20.10 5.43 -7.71
N ASP A 59 -21.00 6.34 -8.09
CA ASP A 59 -20.74 7.34 -9.12
C ASP A 59 -19.47 8.16 -8.85
N TYR A 60 -19.18 8.42 -7.57
CA TYR A 60 -17.95 9.09 -7.15
C TYR A 60 -16.71 8.27 -7.54
N THR A 61 -16.69 6.98 -7.20
CA THR A 61 -15.57 6.08 -7.50
C THR A 61 -15.37 5.92 -9.01
N TYR A 62 -16.47 5.85 -9.76
CA TYR A 62 -16.43 5.82 -11.21
C TYR A 62 -15.84 7.10 -11.81
N LYS A 63 -16.23 8.29 -11.30
CA LYS A 63 -15.69 9.56 -11.79
C LYS A 63 -14.20 9.68 -11.54
N ILE A 64 -13.73 9.31 -10.34
CA ILE A 64 -12.29 9.40 -10.01
C ILE A 64 -11.44 8.43 -10.83
N SER A 65 -11.96 7.28 -11.25
CA SER A 65 -11.20 6.33 -12.08
C SER A 65 -11.00 6.82 -13.52
N GLN A 66 -11.78 7.82 -13.97
CA GLN A 66 -11.65 8.44 -15.29
C GLN A 66 -10.71 9.66 -15.28
N ILE A 67 -10.29 10.12 -14.09
CA ILE A 67 -9.33 11.22 -13.98
C ILE A 67 -7.97 10.66 -14.39
N ASP A 68 -7.37 11.27 -15.41
CA ASP A 68 -5.98 10.98 -15.77
C ASP A 68 -5.09 11.30 -14.56
N PRO A 69 -4.47 10.28 -13.94
CA PRO A 69 -3.69 10.48 -12.73
C PRO A 69 -2.34 11.14 -13.01
N PHE A 70 -1.92 11.24 -14.28
CA PHE A 70 -0.64 11.82 -14.65
C PHE A 70 -0.72 12.71 -15.91
N PRO A 71 -1.36 13.90 -15.79
CA PRO A 71 -1.53 14.82 -16.91
C PRO A 71 -0.22 15.36 -17.51
N MET A 72 0.91 15.18 -16.82
CA MET A 72 2.24 15.66 -17.25
C MET A 72 2.91 14.80 -18.33
N PHE A 73 2.40 13.61 -18.67
CA PHE A 73 3.03 12.71 -19.66
C PHE A 73 2.37 12.72 -21.04
N HIS A 74 1.67 13.79 -21.41
CA HIS A 74 0.99 13.99 -22.71
C HIS A 74 1.59 15.18 -23.46
#